data_AF-A0AAW2S2N2-F1
#
_entry.id   AF-A0AAW2S2N2-F1
#
_cell.length_a   1.000
_cell.length_b   1.000
_cell.length_c   1.000
_cell.angle_alpha   90.00
_cell.angle_beta   90.00
_cell.angle_gamma   90.00
#
_symmetry.space_group_name_H-M   'P 1'
#
loop_
_entity.id
_entity.type
_entity.pdbx_description
1 polymer ?
#
loop_
_entity_poly.entity_id
_entity_poly.type
_entity_poly.pdbx_seq_one_letter_code
_entity_poly.pdbx_strand_id
1 'polypeptide(L)'
;MLETAISLKRAFDAYEDVDLAYKNDLLRQPFDGIPTDYDWERAKVLVIFLRHFYYLTLRISGALYVTFNLVFRKICEVELLLRHWLSSSDVELNEMARKMKEKYDKYWGSIERINIILYYAVILDPRHKLEFLEFTFDKLYGGTEKCDVMKEQVRDGLHELFNDYKLRYGHSLQGTPGSPGSSFSRISSSSSSSVGTSMQFLDHEATRTFTIEQEFSMYKTGGKGIA
;
A
#
# COMPACT_ATOMS: atom_id res chain seq x y z
N MET A 1 6.45 -19.75 -3.54
CA MET A 1 7.79 -20.34 -3.75
C MET A 1 8.49 -20.60 -2.44
N LEU A 2 8.89 -19.58 -1.66
CA LEU A 2 9.60 -19.80 -0.39
C LEU A 2 8.74 -20.51 0.68
N GLU A 3 7.47 -20.15 0.79
CA GLU A 3 6.51 -20.85 1.66
C GLU A 3 6.35 -22.34 1.30
N THR A 4 6.33 -22.65 0.00
CA THR A 4 6.33 -24.03 -0.51
C THR A 4 7.63 -24.76 -0.21
N ALA A 5 8.78 -24.08 -0.28
CA ALA A 5 10.07 -24.67 0.07
C ALA A 5 10.11 -25.04 1.57
N ILE A 6 9.58 -24.18 2.44
CA ILE A 6 9.49 -24.42 3.89
C ILE A 6 8.62 -25.65 4.19
N SER A 7 7.48 -25.83 3.51
CA SER A 7 6.64 -27.02 3.72
C SER A 7 7.32 -28.33 3.31
N LEU A 8 8.34 -28.24 2.45
CA LEU A 8 9.15 -29.36 1.99
C LEU A 8 10.44 -29.56 2.81
N LYS A 9 10.65 -28.85 3.94
CA LYS A 9 11.86 -29.01 4.80
C LYS A 9 12.25 -30.47 5.03
N ARG A 10 11.29 -31.31 5.42
CA ARG A 10 11.54 -32.75 5.67
C ARG A 10 12.05 -33.52 4.45
N ALA A 11 11.62 -33.12 3.25
CA ALA A 11 12.14 -33.71 2.03
C ALA A 11 13.60 -33.29 1.81
N PHE A 12 13.93 -32.01 2.00
CA PHE A 12 15.32 -31.53 1.92
C PHE A 12 16.23 -32.19 2.97
N ASP A 13 15.75 -32.35 4.21
CA ASP A 13 16.46 -33.06 5.27
C ASP A 13 16.72 -34.53 4.85
N ALA A 14 15.76 -35.21 4.24
CA ALA A 14 15.95 -36.58 3.76
C ALA A 14 16.89 -36.68 2.54
N TYR A 15 16.92 -35.66 1.67
CA TYR A 15 17.82 -35.63 0.51
C TYR A 15 19.30 -35.57 0.93
N GLU A 16 19.61 -35.02 2.10
CA GLU A 16 20.97 -35.07 2.65
C GLU A 16 21.48 -36.51 2.81
N ASP A 17 20.62 -37.42 3.27
CA ASP A 17 20.97 -38.82 3.53
C ASP A 17 20.89 -39.70 2.27
N VAL A 18 19.97 -39.37 1.37
CA VAL A 18 19.63 -40.23 0.21
C VAL A 18 20.45 -39.90 -1.03
N ASP A 19 20.81 -38.63 -1.24
CA ASP A 19 21.45 -38.17 -2.48
C ASP A 19 22.82 -37.50 -2.20
N LEU A 20 23.89 -38.26 -2.43
CA LEU A 20 25.26 -37.74 -2.33
C LEU A 20 25.54 -36.60 -3.31
N ALA A 21 24.87 -36.56 -4.47
CA ALA A 21 25.05 -35.48 -5.43
C ALA A 21 24.47 -34.16 -4.89
N TYR A 22 23.29 -34.22 -4.27
CA TYR A 22 22.67 -33.06 -3.58
C TYR A 22 23.64 -32.44 -2.56
N LYS A 23 24.22 -33.27 -1.67
CA LYS A 23 25.18 -32.81 -0.66
C LYS A 23 26.44 -32.21 -1.29
N ASN A 24 27.02 -32.90 -2.27
CA ASN A 24 28.27 -32.46 -2.90
C ASN A 24 28.10 -31.15 -3.69
N ASP A 25 26.95 -30.95 -4.32
CA ASP A 25 26.68 -29.75 -5.12
C ASP A 25 26.41 -28.53 -4.23
N LEU A 26 25.72 -28.70 -3.10
CA LEU A 26 25.49 -27.61 -2.14
C LEU A 26 26.72 -27.25 -1.30
N LEU A 27 27.72 -28.12 -1.22
CA LEU A 27 29.01 -27.83 -0.59
C LEU A 27 29.98 -27.10 -1.54
N ARG A 28 29.64 -26.99 -2.83
CA ARG A 28 30.44 -26.27 -3.81
C ARG A 28 30.00 -24.81 -3.90
N GLN A 29 30.99 -23.93 -4.12
CA GLN A 29 30.73 -22.52 -4.43
C GLN A 29 29.76 -22.39 -5.61
N PRO A 30 28.78 -21.47 -5.55
CA PRO A 30 28.65 -20.35 -4.62
C PRO A 30 27.83 -20.63 -3.35
N PHE A 31 27.51 -21.90 -3.06
CA PHE A 31 26.69 -22.27 -1.91
C PHE A 31 27.55 -22.51 -0.66
N ASP A 32 26.98 -22.20 0.51
CA ASP A 32 27.65 -22.30 1.82
C ASP A 32 27.33 -23.61 2.55
N GLY A 33 26.71 -24.57 1.86
CA GLY A 33 26.30 -25.87 2.41
C GLY A 33 24.80 -26.13 2.34
N ILE A 34 24.40 -27.22 3.00
CA ILE A 34 23.01 -27.64 3.12
C ILE A 34 22.27 -26.69 4.08
N PRO A 35 21.02 -26.30 3.81
CA PRO A 35 20.23 -25.47 4.71
C PRO A 35 20.15 -26.06 6.12
N THR A 36 20.58 -25.27 7.10
CA THR A 36 20.51 -25.60 8.52
C THR A 36 19.15 -25.21 9.11
N ASP A 37 18.83 -25.68 10.32
CA ASP A 37 17.63 -25.24 11.03
C ASP A 37 17.57 -23.71 11.20
N TYR A 38 18.73 -23.06 11.35
CA TYR A 38 18.82 -21.60 11.37
C TYR A 38 18.30 -20.98 10.06
N ASP A 39 18.74 -21.49 8.91
CA ASP A 39 18.32 -21.00 7.60
C ASP A 39 16.81 -21.16 7.39
N TRP A 40 16.23 -22.26 7.87
CA TRP A 40 14.79 -22.49 7.82
C TRP A 40 14.00 -21.52 8.70
N GLU A 41 14.50 -21.19 9.89
CA GLU A 41 13.91 -20.15 10.74
C GLU A 41 14.01 -18.76 10.08
N ARG A 42 15.16 -18.43 9.47
CA ARG A 42 15.31 -17.19 8.70
C ARG A 42 14.37 -17.14 7.50
N ALA A 43 14.18 -18.24 6.79
CA ALA A 43 13.26 -18.33 5.67
C ALA A 43 11.81 -18.06 6.11
N LYS A 44 11.38 -18.57 7.27
CA LYS A 44 10.03 -18.28 7.83
C LYS A 44 9.85 -16.80 8.12
N VAL A 45 10.83 -16.16 8.75
CA VAL A 45 10.80 -14.70 9.00
C VAL A 45 10.71 -13.94 7.69
N LEU A 46 11.51 -14.33 6.69
CA LEU A 46 11.49 -13.71 5.36
C LEU A 46 10.16 -13.88 4.63
N VAL A 47 9.48 -15.03 4.75
CA VAL A 47 8.14 -15.23 4.20
C VAL A 47 7.15 -14.25 4.80
N ILE A 48 7.12 -14.11 6.13
CA ILE A 48 6.21 -13.17 6.81
C ILE A 48 6.49 -11.73 6.35
N PHE A 49 7.76 -11.37 6.25
CA PHE A 49 8.20 -10.07 5.74
C PHE A 49 7.72 -9.79 4.31
N LEU A 50 8.08 -10.67 3.36
CA LEU A 50 7.76 -10.52 1.94
C LEU A 50 6.26 -10.59 1.65
N ARG A 51 5.50 -11.32 2.47
CA ARG A 51 4.05 -11.45 2.34
C ARG A 51 3.34 -10.10 2.39
N HIS A 52 3.80 -9.16 3.21
CA HIS A 52 3.23 -7.81 3.27
C HIS A 52 3.40 -7.07 1.93
N PHE A 53 4.59 -7.13 1.35
CA PHE A 53 4.88 -6.51 0.05
C PHE A 53 4.12 -7.20 -1.08
N TYR A 54 4.01 -8.54 -1.05
CA TYR A 54 3.22 -9.29 -2.02
C TYR A 54 1.77 -8.79 -2.07
N TYR A 55 1.11 -8.70 -0.91
CA TYR A 55 -0.28 -8.22 -0.86
C TYR A 55 -0.40 -6.76 -1.27
N LEU A 56 0.56 -5.92 -0.89
CA LEU A 56 0.59 -4.52 -1.30
C LEU A 56 0.72 -4.38 -2.82
N THR A 57 1.68 -5.07 -3.43
CA THR A 57 1.89 -5.09 -4.88
C THR A 57 0.67 -5.62 -5.61
N LEU A 58 0.07 -6.71 -5.12
CA LEU A 58 -1.16 -7.26 -5.70
C LEU A 58 -2.29 -6.23 -5.70
N ARG A 59 -2.44 -5.47 -4.62
CA ARG A 59 -3.48 -4.44 -4.49
C ARG A 59 -3.25 -3.24 -5.39
N ILE A 60 -2.01 -2.80 -5.60
CA ILE A 60 -1.73 -1.65 -6.50
C ILE A 60 -1.64 -2.05 -7.98
N SER A 61 -1.40 -3.33 -8.28
CA SER A 61 -1.28 -3.84 -9.66
C SER A 61 -2.61 -4.27 -10.28
N GLY A 62 -3.73 -4.02 -9.60
CA GLY A 62 -5.06 -4.32 -10.13
C GLY A 62 -5.38 -3.49 -11.37
N ALA A 63 -5.94 -4.12 -12.40
CA ALA A 63 -6.38 -3.43 -13.62
C ALA A 63 -7.91 -3.26 -13.71
N LEU A 64 -8.66 -3.97 -12.86
CA LEU A 64 -10.13 -4.02 -12.90
C LEU A 64 -10.81 -3.03 -11.95
N TYR A 65 -10.04 -2.19 -11.26
CA TYR A 65 -10.53 -1.18 -10.35
C TYR A 65 -9.57 0.00 -10.31
N VAL A 66 -10.05 1.16 -9.84
CA VAL A 66 -9.21 2.34 -9.65
C VAL A 66 -8.20 2.04 -8.54
N THR A 67 -6.92 2.03 -8.88
CA THR A 67 -5.81 1.77 -7.95
C THR A 67 -5.23 3.05 -7.37
N PHE A 68 -5.30 4.14 -8.14
CA PHE A 68 -4.56 5.37 -7.87
C PHE A 68 -4.94 6.04 -6.54
N ASN A 69 -6.23 6.02 -6.18
CA ASN A 69 -6.74 6.48 -4.87
C ASN A 69 -6.23 5.66 -3.68
N LEU A 70 -5.71 4.45 -3.89
CA LEU A 70 -5.17 3.58 -2.84
C LEU A 70 -3.66 3.74 -2.66
N VAL A 71 -2.95 4.31 -3.64
CA VAL A 71 -1.47 4.31 -3.68
C VAL A 71 -0.87 5.05 -2.49
N PHE A 72 -1.36 6.26 -2.18
CA PHE A 72 -0.86 7.03 -1.03
C PHE A 72 -1.02 6.25 0.28
N ARG A 73 -2.19 5.65 0.50
CA ARG A 73 -2.44 4.80 1.68
C ARG A 73 -1.42 3.66 1.75
N LYS A 74 -1.14 2.99 0.62
CA LYS A 74 -0.17 1.89 0.58
C LYS A 74 1.26 2.35 0.86
N ILE A 75 1.65 3.53 0.38
CA ILE A 75 2.94 4.13 0.72
C ILE A 75 3.03 4.33 2.25
N CYS A 76 2.00 4.89 2.86
CA CYS A 76 1.94 5.09 4.30
C CYS A 76 1.93 3.78 5.12
N GLU A 77 1.27 2.73 4.63
CA GLU A 77 1.32 1.40 5.27
C GLU A 77 2.76 0.83 5.26
N VAL A 78 3.53 1.04 4.19
CA VAL A 78 4.94 0.63 4.14
C VAL A 78 5.76 1.37 5.19
N GLU A 79 5.54 2.67 5.38
CA GLU A 79 6.22 3.44 6.44
C GLU A 79 6.00 2.83 7.82
N LEU A 80 4.75 2.50 8.16
CA LEU A 80 4.41 1.90 9.45
C LEU A 80 5.04 0.51 9.63
N LEU A 81 5.02 -0.32 8.59
CA LEU A 81 5.66 -1.64 8.60
C LEU A 81 7.17 -1.52 8.83
N LEU A 82 7.83 -0.60 8.12
CA LEU A 82 9.26 -0.38 8.26
C LEU A 82 9.61 0.13 9.66
N ARG A 83 8.85 1.08 10.22
CA ARG A 83 9.03 1.56 11.61
C ARG A 83 8.90 0.42 12.61
N HIS A 84 7.91 -0.46 12.43
CA HIS A 84 7.73 -1.62 13.29
C HIS A 84 8.94 -2.57 13.23
N TRP A 85 9.40 -2.94 12.05
CA TRP A 85 10.56 -3.83 11.91
C TRP A 85 11.88 -3.18 12.37
N LEU A 86 12.02 -1.86 12.23
CA LEU A 86 13.13 -1.09 12.82
C LEU A 86 13.12 -1.07 14.35
N SER A 87 11.99 -1.36 14.98
CA SER A 87 11.89 -1.52 16.44
C SER A 87 12.01 -2.99 16.90
N SER A 88 12.20 -3.92 15.97
CA SER A 88 12.34 -5.35 16.27
C SER A 88 13.65 -5.64 17.00
N SER A 89 13.61 -6.60 17.93
CA SER A 89 14.79 -7.16 18.60
C SER A 89 15.60 -8.12 17.70
N ASP A 90 15.01 -8.60 16.61
CA ASP A 90 15.71 -9.39 15.59
C ASP A 90 16.65 -8.48 14.78
N VAL A 91 17.96 -8.64 15.01
CA VAL A 91 19.02 -7.81 14.41
C VAL A 91 19.03 -7.88 12.89
N GLU A 92 18.81 -9.06 12.30
CA GLU A 92 18.82 -9.21 10.84
C GLU A 92 17.57 -8.60 10.20
N LEU A 93 16.41 -8.78 10.84
CA LEU A 93 15.16 -8.14 10.39
C LEU A 93 15.27 -6.62 10.49
N ASN A 94 15.83 -6.11 11.59
CA ASN A 94 16.08 -4.69 11.81
C ASN A 94 16.98 -4.12 10.71
N GLU A 95 18.09 -4.79 10.44
CA GLU A 95 19.07 -4.40 9.43
C GLU A 95 18.47 -4.40 8.01
N MET A 96 17.62 -5.38 7.70
CA MET A 96 16.88 -5.43 6.44
C MET A 96 15.89 -4.27 6.32
N ALA A 97 15.13 -3.99 7.39
CA ALA A 97 14.19 -2.88 7.45
C ALA A 97 14.90 -1.54 7.28
N ARG A 98 16.09 -1.37 7.87
CA ARG A 98 16.93 -0.17 7.71
C ARG A 98 17.33 0.08 6.26
N LYS A 99 17.86 -0.93 5.58
CA LYS A 99 18.21 -0.83 4.15
C LYS A 99 17.00 -0.52 3.26
N MET A 100 15.83 -1.07 3.60
CA MET A 100 14.59 -0.77 2.87
C MET A 100 14.05 0.62 3.19
N LYS A 101 14.20 1.08 4.44
CA LYS A 101 13.84 2.43 4.87
C LYS A 101 14.66 3.49 4.16
N GLU A 102 15.95 3.27 3.95
CA GLU A 102 16.79 4.18 3.15
C GLU A 102 16.26 4.35 1.72
N LYS A 103 15.85 3.25 1.08
CA LYS A 103 15.22 3.29 -0.25
C LYS A 103 13.85 3.96 -0.22
N TYR A 104 13.05 3.69 0.81
CA TYR A 104 11.77 4.34 1.01
C TYR A 104 11.95 5.86 1.13
N ASP A 105 12.86 6.32 1.99
CA ASP A 105 13.05 7.73 2.31
C ASP A 105 13.56 8.55 1.13
N LYS A 106 14.30 7.91 0.22
CA LYS A 106 14.71 8.51 -1.04
C LYS A 106 13.52 9.02 -1.86
N TYR A 107 12.40 8.28 -1.87
CA TYR A 107 11.24 8.60 -2.72
C TYR A 107 10.05 9.17 -1.92
N TRP A 108 9.82 8.69 -0.70
CA TRP A 108 8.58 8.91 0.06
C TRP A 108 8.83 9.38 1.50
N GLY A 109 10.09 9.67 1.88
CA GLY A 109 10.47 10.02 3.26
C GLY A 109 10.05 11.42 3.71
N SER A 110 9.63 12.27 2.77
CA SER A 110 9.06 13.59 3.08
C SER A 110 7.79 13.78 2.27
N ILE A 111 6.78 14.38 2.90
CA ILE A 111 5.53 14.79 2.25
C ILE A 111 5.76 15.72 1.05
N GLU A 112 6.87 16.46 1.03
CA GLU A 112 7.27 17.36 -0.06
C GLU A 112 7.80 16.61 -1.28
N ARG A 113 8.25 15.35 -1.11
CA ARG A 113 8.79 14.51 -2.21
C ARG A 113 7.72 13.68 -2.89
N ILE A 114 6.60 13.43 -2.21
CA ILE A 114 5.48 12.68 -2.76
C ILE A 114 4.80 13.52 -3.84
N ASN A 115 4.47 12.91 -4.97
CA ASN A 115 3.75 13.59 -6.03
C ASN A 115 2.36 14.04 -5.55
N ILE A 116 2.09 15.35 -5.63
CA ILE A 116 0.84 15.99 -5.16
C ILE A 116 -0.43 15.36 -5.77
N ILE A 117 -0.33 14.80 -6.98
CA ILE A 117 -1.46 14.14 -7.65
C ILE A 117 -1.96 12.94 -6.82
N LEU A 118 -1.07 12.26 -6.08
CA LEU A 118 -1.46 11.18 -5.16
C LEU A 118 -2.33 11.67 -4.01
N TYR A 119 -2.15 12.91 -3.56
CA TYR A 119 -3.02 13.52 -2.54
C TYR A 119 -4.41 13.83 -3.11
N TYR A 120 -4.47 14.37 -4.33
CA TYR A 120 -5.76 14.60 -4.99
C TYR A 120 -6.52 13.29 -5.26
N ALA A 121 -5.81 12.21 -5.61
CA ALA A 121 -6.42 10.89 -5.77
C ALA A 121 -7.21 10.43 -4.55
N VAL A 122 -6.66 10.69 -3.37
CA VAL A 122 -7.24 10.34 -2.08
C VAL A 122 -8.41 11.25 -1.74
N ILE A 123 -8.28 12.55 -2.01
CA ILE A 123 -9.33 13.54 -1.74
C ILE A 123 -10.55 13.32 -2.64
N LEU A 124 -10.33 12.90 -3.89
CA LEU A 124 -11.39 12.64 -4.87
C LEU A 124 -12.09 11.30 -4.67
N ASP A 125 -11.56 10.39 -3.84
CA ASP A 125 -12.28 9.17 -3.46
C ASP A 125 -13.39 9.53 -2.45
N PRO A 126 -14.69 9.40 -2.75
CA PRO A 126 -15.77 9.91 -1.89
C PRO A 126 -15.79 9.37 -0.44
N ARG A 127 -15.15 8.23 -0.19
CA ARG A 127 -15.06 7.59 1.13
C ARG A 127 -14.04 8.27 2.04
N HIS A 128 -13.03 8.84 1.41
CA HIS A 128 -11.96 9.57 2.01
C HIS A 128 -12.15 11.03 1.59
N LYS A 129 -11.57 11.98 2.29
CA LYS A 129 -11.67 13.39 1.91
C LYS A 129 -10.36 14.02 2.32
N LEU A 130 -10.31 15.34 2.24
CA LEU A 130 -9.22 16.12 2.79
C LEU A 130 -8.89 15.74 4.25
N GLU A 131 -9.91 15.43 5.05
CA GLU A 131 -9.77 14.99 6.45
C GLU A 131 -8.86 13.76 6.62
N PHE A 132 -8.93 12.77 5.72
CA PHE A 132 -8.07 11.58 5.79
C PHE A 132 -6.61 11.95 5.54
N LEU A 133 -6.37 12.85 4.60
CA LEU A 133 -5.02 13.30 4.26
C LEU A 133 -4.42 14.08 5.44
N GLU A 134 -5.19 15.00 6.02
CA GLU A 134 -4.79 15.79 7.17
C GLU A 134 -4.45 14.91 8.38
N PHE A 135 -5.35 13.98 8.71
CA PHE A 135 -5.10 12.97 9.75
C PHE A 135 -3.81 12.18 9.50
N THR A 136 -3.56 11.78 8.25
CA THR A 136 -2.38 10.99 7.90
C THR A 136 -1.10 11.80 8.03
N PHE A 137 -1.11 13.07 7.64
CA PHE A 137 0.04 13.96 7.81
C PHE A 137 0.38 14.14 9.29
N ASP A 138 -0.62 14.44 10.11
CA ASP A 138 -0.42 14.67 11.54
C ASP A 138 0.11 13.42 12.24
N LYS A 139 -0.45 12.25 11.91
CA LYS A 139 -0.05 10.99 12.51
C LYS A 139 1.36 10.55 12.11
N LEU A 140 1.72 10.63 10.83
CA LEU A 140 2.99 10.07 10.36
C LEU A 140 4.16 11.04 10.49
N TYR A 141 3.88 12.35 10.41
CA TYR A 141 4.89 13.40 10.34
C TYR A 141 4.78 14.44 11.47
N GLY A 142 3.87 14.23 12.43
CA GLY A 142 3.88 14.90 13.73
C GLY A 142 3.37 16.34 13.73
N GLY A 143 2.50 16.72 12.79
CA GLY A 143 1.87 18.05 12.78
C GLY A 143 2.90 19.19 12.74
N THR A 144 3.95 19.04 11.95
CA THR A 144 5.01 20.04 11.81
C THR A 144 4.55 21.21 10.94
N GLU A 145 5.25 22.34 11.01
CA GLU A 145 5.03 23.49 10.11
C GLU A 145 4.98 23.06 8.63
N LYS A 146 5.82 22.09 8.24
CA LYS A 146 5.81 21.50 6.90
C LYS A 146 4.49 20.80 6.56
N CYS A 147 3.88 20.12 7.53
CA CYS A 147 2.59 19.47 7.34
C CYS A 147 1.53 20.53 7.06
N ASP A 148 1.51 21.63 7.81
CA ASP A 148 0.52 22.68 7.63
C ASP A 148 0.68 23.39 6.28
N VAL A 149 1.90 23.73 5.90
CA VAL A 149 2.21 24.27 4.55
C VAL A 149 1.73 23.32 3.45
N MET A 150 1.97 22.01 3.60
CA MET A 150 1.53 21.02 2.61
C MET A 150 -0.01 20.87 2.58
N LYS A 151 -0.69 20.93 3.73
CA LYS A 151 -2.16 20.91 3.79
C LYS A 151 -2.75 22.10 3.04
N GLU A 152 -2.19 23.29 3.24
CA GLU A 152 -2.59 24.52 2.54
C GLU A 152 -2.33 24.41 1.03
N GLN A 153 -1.12 24.00 0.62
CA GLN A 153 -0.79 23.80 -0.79
C GLN A 153 -1.75 22.83 -1.50
N VAL A 154 -2.10 21.72 -0.83
CA VAL A 154 -3.06 20.76 -1.38
C VAL A 154 -4.47 21.36 -1.45
N ARG A 155 -4.90 22.11 -0.43
CA ARG A 155 -6.19 22.82 -0.43
C ARG A 155 -6.27 23.84 -1.56
N ASP A 156 -5.24 24.66 -1.74
CA ASP A 156 -5.22 25.72 -2.73
C ASP A 156 -5.23 25.15 -4.14
N GLY A 157 -4.36 24.17 -4.43
CA GLY A 157 -4.35 23.53 -5.74
C GLY A 157 -5.65 22.79 -6.07
N LEU A 158 -6.37 22.26 -5.07
CA LEU A 158 -7.70 21.69 -5.29
C LEU A 158 -8.74 22.77 -5.63
N HIS A 159 -8.69 23.92 -4.96
CA HIS A 159 -9.55 25.06 -5.29
C HIS A 159 -9.27 25.61 -6.68
N GLU A 160 -7.99 25.71 -7.08
CA GLU A 160 -7.60 26.10 -8.44
C GLU A 160 -8.14 25.12 -9.48
N LEU A 161 -7.98 23.81 -9.25
CA LEU A 161 -8.52 22.78 -10.15
C LEU A 161 -10.04 22.88 -10.28
N PHE A 162 -10.74 23.12 -9.17
CA PHE A 162 -12.18 23.32 -9.17
C PHE A 162 -12.58 24.60 -9.94
N ASN A 163 -11.85 25.69 -9.76
CA ASN A 163 -12.12 26.95 -10.45
C ASN A 163 -11.88 26.84 -11.96
N ASP A 164 -10.82 26.17 -12.40
CA ASP A 164 -10.57 25.89 -13.82
C ASP A 164 -11.68 25.00 -14.42
N TYR A 165 -12.09 23.95 -13.71
CA TYR A 165 -13.23 23.12 -14.10
C TYR A 165 -14.51 23.95 -14.25
N LYS A 166 -14.81 24.79 -13.25
CA LYS A 166 -15.98 25.68 -13.27
C LYS A 166 -15.93 26.68 -14.41
N LEU A 167 -14.76 27.23 -14.73
CA LEU A 167 -14.60 28.15 -15.86
C LEU A 167 -14.87 27.46 -17.20
N ARG A 168 -14.36 26.24 -17.39
CA ARG A 168 -14.51 25.47 -18.63
C ARG A 168 -15.91 24.90 -18.84
N TYR A 169 -16.59 24.49 -17.77
CA TYR A 169 -17.84 23.71 -17.86
C TYR A 169 -19.03 24.33 -17.12
N GLY A 170 -18.81 25.39 -16.33
CA GLY A 170 -19.87 26.04 -15.54
C GLY A 170 -20.94 26.73 -16.40
N HIS A 171 -20.59 27.19 -17.61
CA HIS A 171 -21.55 27.74 -18.56
C HIS A 171 -22.41 26.66 -19.26
N SER A 172 -21.95 25.41 -19.33
CA SER A 172 -22.67 24.31 -19.98
C SER A 172 -23.78 23.69 -19.10
N LEU A 173 -23.86 24.07 -17.81
CA LEU A 173 -24.85 23.58 -16.85
C LEU A 173 -25.98 24.59 -16.59
N GLN A 174 -25.85 25.84 -17.07
CA GLN A 174 -26.97 26.78 -17.13
C GLN A 174 -27.76 26.50 -18.40
N GLY A 175 -28.80 25.68 -18.26
CA GLY A 175 -29.72 25.35 -19.35
C GLY A 175 -30.24 26.61 -20.04
N THR A 176 -29.98 26.71 -21.35
CA THR A 176 -30.79 27.49 -22.25
C THR A 176 -32.14 26.75 -22.44
N PRO A 177 -33.29 27.40 -22.20
CA PRO A 177 -34.58 26.82 -22.57
C PRO A 177 -34.73 26.94 -24.08
N GLY A 178 -34.43 25.87 -24.80
CA GLY A 178 -34.83 25.73 -26.21
C GLY A 178 -33.78 25.09 -27.11
N SER A 179 -34.01 23.81 -27.40
CA SER A 179 -33.95 23.16 -28.72
C SER A 179 -33.19 21.82 -28.68
N PRO A 180 -33.75 20.73 -29.26
CA PRO A 180 -33.24 19.38 -29.09
C PRO A 180 -32.13 19.07 -30.09
N GLY A 181 -31.09 18.38 -29.63
CA GLY A 181 -30.20 17.63 -30.51
C GLY A 181 -28.73 18.04 -30.43
N SER A 182 -28.03 17.48 -29.46
CA SER A 182 -26.61 17.15 -29.61
C SER A 182 -26.38 15.88 -28.82
N SER A 183 -26.39 14.77 -29.56
CA SER A 183 -26.27 13.42 -29.03
C SER A 183 -24.92 13.24 -28.35
N PHE A 184 -24.95 12.98 -27.04
CA PHE A 184 -23.86 12.26 -26.39
C PHE A 184 -23.77 10.88 -27.06
N SER A 185 -22.65 10.59 -27.71
CA SER A 185 -22.26 9.21 -27.97
C SER A 185 -22.04 8.55 -26.61
N ARG A 186 -23.07 7.84 -26.14
CA ARG A 186 -22.95 6.88 -25.04
C ARG A 186 -21.86 5.90 -25.45
N ILE A 187 -20.74 5.92 -24.73
CA ILE A 187 -19.85 4.75 -24.68
C ILE A 187 -20.69 3.68 -24.01
N SER A 188 -21.24 2.78 -24.82
CA SER A 188 -21.87 1.56 -24.35
C SER A 188 -20.81 0.74 -23.62
N SER A 189 -20.84 0.75 -22.29
CA SER A 189 -20.19 -0.27 -21.50
C SER A 189 -20.91 -1.58 -21.81
N SER A 190 -20.22 -2.48 -22.51
CA SER A 190 -20.64 -3.87 -22.59
C SER A 190 -20.69 -4.40 -21.16
N SER A 191 -21.89 -4.76 -20.72
CA SER A 191 -22.10 -5.51 -19.48
C SER A 191 -21.47 -6.89 -19.65
N SER A 192 -20.22 -7.05 -19.25
CA SER A 192 -19.70 -8.36 -18.90
C SER A 192 -20.28 -8.72 -17.55
N SER A 193 -21.19 -9.69 -17.55
CA SER A 193 -21.65 -10.36 -16.34
C SER A 193 -20.43 -10.93 -15.62
N SER A 194 -19.98 -10.25 -14.56
CA SER A 194 -18.99 -10.79 -13.66
C SER A 194 -19.63 -11.93 -12.89
N VAL A 195 -19.24 -13.15 -13.24
CA VAL A 195 -19.38 -14.29 -12.34
C VAL A 195 -18.64 -13.89 -11.08
N GLY A 196 -19.39 -13.69 -10.00
CA GLY A 196 -18.87 -13.35 -8.69
C GLY A 196 -17.98 -14.49 -8.20
N THR A 197 -16.69 -14.41 -8.48
CA THR A 197 -15.71 -15.14 -7.68
C THR A 197 -15.65 -14.41 -6.35
N SER A 198 -16.45 -14.90 -5.41
CA SER A 198 -16.28 -14.62 -3.99
C SER A 198 -14.85 -15.04 -3.61
N MET A 199 -13.90 -14.12 -3.69
CA MET A 199 -12.65 -14.26 -2.95
C MET A 199 -13.00 -13.97 -1.50
N GLN A 200 -13.51 -15.01 -0.84
CA GLN A 200 -13.59 -15.06 0.59
C GLN A 200 -12.19 -14.81 1.17
N PHE A 201 -12.21 -13.97 2.20
CA PHE A 201 -11.16 -13.72 3.17
C PHE A 201 -10.22 -14.90 3.41
N LEU A 202 -8.93 -14.57 3.57
CA LEU A 202 -7.92 -15.09 4.52
C LEU A 202 -6.60 -14.35 4.15
N ASP A 203 -5.86 -13.63 4.99
CA ASP A 203 -5.80 -13.52 6.44
C ASP A 203 -6.07 -12.08 6.94
N HIS A 204 -7.04 -11.95 7.83
CA HIS A 204 -7.39 -10.71 8.52
C HIS A 204 -6.39 -10.34 9.63
N GLU A 205 -5.42 -11.21 9.93
CA GLU A 205 -4.58 -11.10 11.14
C GLU A 205 -3.24 -10.42 10.88
N ALA A 206 -2.59 -10.65 9.74
CA ALA A 206 -1.29 -10.01 9.42
C ALA A 206 -1.40 -8.50 9.17
N THR A 207 -2.52 -8.05 8.59
CA THR A 207 -2.77 -6.63 8.27
C THR A 207 -3.44 -5.85 9.39
N ARG A 208 -3.97 -6.51 10.43
CA ARG A 208 -4.77 -5.82 11.46
C ARG A 208 -3.98 -4.81 12.30
N THR A 209 -2.66 -4.93 12.32
CA THR A 209 -1.80 -4.16 13.23
C THR A 209 -1.39 -2.79 12.66
N PHE A 210 -1.56 -2.53 11.35
CA PHE A 210 -0.92 -1.35 10.70
C PHE A 210 -1.81 -0.53 9.75
N THR A 211 -3.14 -0.67 9.78
CA THR A 211 -3.98 0.09 8.83
C THR A 211 -4.36 1.47 9.34
N ILE A 212 -3.87 2.51 8.66
CA ILE A 212 -4.29 3.90 8.86
C ILE A 212 -5.80 4.07 8.71
N GLU A 213 -6.44 3.22 7.90
CA GLU A 213 -7.91 3.18 7.73
C GLU A 213 -8.67 2.82 9.01
N GLN A 214 -8.21 1.82 9.76
CA GLN A 214 -8.89 1.43 11.00
C GLN A 214 -8.77 2.56 12.03
N GLU A 215 -7.59 3.15 12.14
CA GLU A 215 -7.36 4.27 13.05
C GLU A 215 -8.11 5.53 12.63
N PHE A 216 -8.19 5.82 11.33
CA PHE A 216 -9.03 6.91 10.82
C PHE A 216 -10.51 6.66 11.05
N SER A 217 -10.96 5.40 10.92
CA SER A 217 -12.34 5.02 11.24
C SER A 217 -12.63 5.23 12.72
N MET A 218 -11.71 4.87 13.61
CA MET A 218 -11.80 5.14 15.05
C MET A 218 -11.83 6.65 15.34
N TYR A 219 -10.94 7.42 14.71
CA TYR A 219 -10.91 8.89 14.80
C TYR A 219 -12.28 9.50 14.45
N LYS A 220 -12.89 9.08 13.34
CA LYS A 220 -14.22 9.55 12.94
C LYS A 220 -15.34 9.15 13.91
N THR A 221 -15.22 8.02 14.60
CA THR A 221 -16.21 7.59 15.61
C THR A 221 -15.98 8.20 17.00
N GLY A 222 -14.77 8.69 17.30
CA GLY A 222 -14.38 9.25 18.60
C GLY A 222 -14.62 10.76 18.77
N GLY A 223 -15.09 11.46 17.74
CA GLY A 223 -15.31 12.92 17.75
C GLY A 223 -16.55 13.43 18.50
N LYS A 224 -16.95 12.80 19.62
CA LYS A 224 -17.87 13.37 20.63
C LYS A 224 -17.50 12.89 22.04
N GLY A 225 -16.88 13.79 22.80
CA GLY A 225 -16.43 13.60 24.19
C GLY A 225 -14.91 13.56 24.23
N ILE A 226 -14.19 14.48 24.87
CA ILE A 226 -14.41 15.08 26.19
C ILE A 226 -13.94 16.55 26.16
N ALA A 227 -14.59 17.35 27.00
CA ALA A 227 -14.37 18.77 27.25
C ALA A 227 -12.96 19.12 27.77
#